data_AF-A0A829GIG2-F1
#
_entry.id   AF-A0A829GIG2-F1
#
_cell.length_a   1.000
_cell.length_b   1.000
_cell.length_c   1.000
_cell.angle_alpha   90.00
_cell.angle_beta   90.00
_cell.angle_gamma   90.00
#
_symmetry.space_group_name_H-M   'P 1'
#
loop_
_entity.id
_entity.type
_entity.pdbx_description
1 polymer ?
#
loop_
_entity_poly.entity_id
_entity_poly.type
_entity_poly.pdbx_seq_one_letter_code
_entity_poly.pdbx_strand_id
1 'polypeptide(L)'
;IRQGAVASWRLPGRNFMPFVAQAIGIDIDTPFQDLPKDQQEQVWHGERKKYAINIPSKTGKIFHMDHAQYENAFNAVEDSLATTKNERAIQRLNRFYEFGICPTCHGSRFAPKLLSQHLVDQNIAQVSDKTLTQLAAFIPEIYHWLPADMQSLAHDIIQELTQLLKPIMDLGLSYLTLSRAAASLSTGELQRIQLSRTLRTETTGVLYVLDEPSIGLHAANVSGLLEVMHGLVNQGNSLVVVDHNTAIIEAADQVIEIGPGAGVAGGRLIDQGSPEAISHDTHSLIAPFLTGAAPLIVRPQAGEQEIKQTKQLQLTVTDRFNLHDLHVHFPVNCFSVVSGFSGAGKSTLIFDALVPALSATADQPAPAFVRDLDRGGLRHVVAIDATPVGKNVRSTVATYTDILDHLRHLFASLPDAKAKHYTSSHFSYNVKAGACPTCGGT
;
A
#
# COMPACT_ATOMS: atom_id res chain seq x y z
N ILE A 1 -31.90 -14.98 -1.87
CA ILE A 1 -31.73 -13.55 -2.28
C ILE A 1 -32.02 -12.54 -1.17
N ARG A 2 -33.09 -12.72 -0.37
CA ARG A 2 -33.58 -11.80 0.69
C ARG A 2 -32.50 -11.34 1.68
N GLN A 3 -31.58 -12.22 2.04
CA GLN A 3 -30.47 -11.94 2.96
C GLN A 3 -29.33 -11.12 2.31
N GLY A 4 -29.49 -10.70 1.06
CA GLY A 4 -28.56 -9.84 0.33
C GLY A 4 -27.49 -10.62 -0.43
N ALA A 5 -27.86 -11.73 -1.05
CA ALA A 5 -26.99 -12.50 -1.94
C ALA A 5 -26.51 -11.66 -3.15
N VAL A 6 -27.35 -10.74 -3.64
CA VAL A 6 -27.00 -9.81 -4.71
C VAL A 6 -26.38 -8.55 -4.10
N ALA A 7 -25.05 -8.47 -4.11
CA ALA A 7 -24.32 -7.41 -3.43
C ALA A 7 -24.57 -6.00 -4.02
N SER A 8 -24.88 -5.88 -5.32
CA SER A 8 -25.17 -4.60 -5.98
C SER A 8 -26.49 -3.97 -5.53
N TRP A 9 -27.45 -4.75 -5.04
CA TRP A 9 -28.69 -4.22 -4.47
C TRP A 9 -28.53 -3.59 -3.09
N ARG A 10 -27.35 -3.72 -2.45
CA ARG A 10 -26.97 -2.97 -1.24
C ARG A 10 -26.39 -1.59 -1.56
N LEU A 11 -26.32 -1.20 -2.84
CA LEU A 11 -25.95 0.16 -3.23
C LEU A 11 -27.03 1.16 -2.81
N PRO A 12 -26.66 2.43 -2.54
CA PRO A 12 -27.63 3.46 -2.16
C PRO A 12 -28.82 3.53 -3.12
N GLY A 13 -30.02 3.60 -2.57
CA GLY A 13 -31.26 3.70 -3.34
C GLY A 13 -31.84 2.38 -3.86
N ARG A 14 -31.23 1.22 -3.57
CA ARG A 14 -31.63 -0.08 -4.17
C ARG A 14 -32.00 -1.17 -3.16
N ASN A 15 -32.08 -0.82 -1.88
CA ASN A 15 -32.40 -1.78 -0.82
C ASN A 15 -33.77 -2.47 -0.97
N PHE A 16 -34.67 -1.92 -1.79
CA PHE A 16 -35.98 -2.49 -2.07
C PHE A 16 -36.02 -3.46 -3.26
N MET A 17 -34.91 -3.63 -4.00
CA MET A 17 -34.86 -4.50 -5.19
C MET A 17 -35.28 -5.96 -4.92
N PRO A 18 -35.00 -6.58 -3.76
CA PRO A 18 -35.55 -7.91 -3.46
C PRO A 18 -37.09 -7.97 -3.53
N PHE A 19 -37.80 -6.90 -3.15
CA PHE A 19 -39.26 -6.87 -3.25
C PHE A 19 -39.74 -6.72 -4.69
N VAL A 20 -38.99 -6.00 -5.53
CA VAL A 20 -39.26 -5.93 -6.98
C VAL A 20 -39.02 -7.29 -7.63
N ALA A 21 -37.92 -7.96 -7.28
CA ALA A 21 -37.63 -9.31 -7.76
C ALA A 21 -38.74 -10.30 -7.38
N GLN A 22 -39.25 -10.22 -6.14
CA GLN A 22 -40.39 -11.03 -5.71
C GLN A 22 -41.67 -10.73 -6.50
N ALA A 23 -41.94 -9.46 -6.82
CA ALA A 23 -43.09 -9.06 -7.64
C ALA A 23 -42.98 -9.53 -9.11
N ILE A 24 -41.76 -9.78 -9.59
CA ILE A 24 -41.48 -10.37 -10.91
C ILE A 24 -41.73 -11.89 -10.91
N GLY A 25 -41.80 -12.51 -9.72
CA GLY A 25 -41.96 -13.97 -9.55
C GLY A 25 -40.66 -14.70 -9.25
N ILE A 26 -39.57 -13.98 -8.95
CA ILE A 26 -38.31 -14.59 -8.51
C ILE A 26 -38.46 -15.04 -7.06
N ASP A 27 -38.13 -16.29 -6.77
CA ASP A 27 -38.09 -16.77 -5.40
C ASP A 27 -36.90 -16.15 -4.67
N ILE A 28 -37.19 -15.27 -3.70
CA ILE A 28 -36.16 -14.56 -2.97
C ILE A 28 -35.64 -15.31 -1.74
N ASP A 29 -36.30 -16.41 -1.34
CA ASP A 29 -35.96 -17.17 -0.13
C ASP A 29 -35.06 -18.39 -0.42
N THR A 30 -35.05 -18.86 -1.67
CA THR A 30 -34.11 -19.90 -2.13
C THR A 30 -32.68 -19.34 -2.30
N PRO A 31 -31.62 -20.10 -1.95
CA PRO A 31 -30.24 -19.75 -2.24
C PRO A 31 -30.02 -19.54 -3.75
N PHE A 32 -29.22 -18.55 -4.13
CA PHE A 32 -29.10 -18.13 -5.53
C PHE A 32 -28.67 -19.28 -6.47
N GLN A 33 -27.73 -20.10 -6.01
CA GLN A 33 -27.21 -21.25 -6.76
C GLN A 33 -28.27 -22.34 -7.04
N ASP A 34 -29.31 -22.40 -6.21
CA ASP A 34 -30.38 -23.41 -6.28
C ASP A 34 -31.61 -22.89 -7.05
N LEU A 35 -31.59 -21.62 -7.48
CA LEU A 35 -32.67 -21.04 -8.29
C LEU A 35 -32.71 -21.65 -9.70
N PRO A 36 -33.90 -21.72 -10.33
CA PRO A 36 -34.01 -22.02 -11.75
C PRO A 36 -33.15 -21.08 -12.60
N LYS A 37 -32.52 -21.60 -13.67
CA LYS A 37 -31.57 -20.84 -14.50
C LYS A 37 -32.18 -19.57 -15.12
N ASP A 38 -33.46 -19.62 -15.48
CA ASP A 38 -34.23 -18.47 -15.97
C ASP A 38 -34.38 -17.38 -14.92
N GLN A 39 -34.60 -17.74 -13.66
CA GLN A 39 -34.64 -16.77 -12.57
C GLN A 39 -33.24 -16.21 -12.24
N GLN A 40 -32.21 -17.04 -12.29
CA GLN A 40 -30.82 -16.56 -12.17
C GLN A 40 -30.49 -15.55 -13.25
N GLU A 41 -30.88 -15.83 -14.50
CA GLU A 41 -30.70 -14.92 -15.64
C GLU A 41 -31.48 -13.62 -15.47
N GLN A 42 -32.71 -13.65 -14.93
CA GLN A 42 -33.44 -12.43 -14.62
C GLN A 42 -32.73 -11.58 -13.56
N VAL A 43 -32.14 -12.20 -12.54
CA VAL A 43 -31.36 -11.49 -11.51
C VAL A 43 -30.11 -10.84 -12.10
N TRP A 44 -29.41 -11.51 -13.01
CA TRP A 44 -28.22 -10.96 -13.68
C TRP A 44 -28.59 -9.92 -14.74
N HIS A 45 -29.47 -10.26 -15.67
CA HIS A 45 -29.69 -9.56 -16.94
C HIS A 45 -31.16 -9.21 -17.22
N GLY A 46 -32.05 -9.29 -16.22
CA GLY A 46 -33.48 -9.03 -16.40
C GLY A 46 -33.80 -7.61 -16.89
N GLU A 47 -34.90 -7.49 -17.64
CA GLU A 47 -35.31 -6.26 -18.32
C GLU A 47 -35.73 -5.15 -17.35
N ARG A 48 -35.45 -3.89 -17.72
CA ARG A 48 -35.88 -2.71 -16.95
C ARG A 48 -37.39 -2.49 -17.11
N LYS A 49 -38.18 -2.99 -16.17
CA LYS A 49 -39.64 -2.82 -16.11
C LYS A 49 -40.07 -2.24 -14.76
N LYS A 50 -41.20 -1.55 -14.74
CA LYS A 50 -41.76 -0.94 -13.52
C LYS A 50 -42.81 -1.87 -12.93
N TYR A 51 -42.77 -2.03 -11.61
CA TYR A 51 -43.67 -2.89 -10.86
C TYR A 51 -44.27 -2.13 -9.68
N ALA A 52 -45.50 -2.48 -9.34
CA ALA A 52 -46.11 -2.06 -8.09
C ALA A 52 -45.63 -2.99 -6.97
N ILE A 53 -45.03 -2.45 -5.91
CA ILE A 53 -44.49 -3.23 -4.78
C ILE A 53 -44.94 -2.68 -3.43
N ASN A 54 -44.95 -3.57 -2.45
CA ASN A 54 -45.25 -3.26 -1.06
C ASN A 54 -44.00 -3.52 -0.22
N ILE A 55 -43.47 -2.47 0.40
CA ILE A 55 -42.26 -2.54 1.23
C ILE A 55 -42.69 -2.49 2.70
N PRO A 56 -42.56 -3.58 3.46
CA PRO A 56 -42.83 -3.57 4.89
C PRO A 56 -41.73 -2.78 5.62
N SER A 57 -42.12 -1.82 6.45
CA SER A 57 -41.20 -1.07 7.30
C SER A 57 -40.97 -1.75 8.65
N LYS A 58 -39.85 -1.41 9.30
CA LYS A 58 -39.53 -1.89 10.66
C LYS A 58 -40.57 -1.49 11.72
N THR A 59 -41.40 -0.49 11.45
CA THR A 59 -42.47 -0.02 12.34
C THR A 59 -43.84 -0.64 12.04
N GLY A 60 -43.90 -1.62 11.12
CA GLY A 60 -45.12 -2.32 10.74
C GLY A 60 -45.97 -1.61 9.69
N LYS A 61 -45.61 -0.38 9.28
CA LYS A 61 -46.27 0.33 8.17
C LYS A 61 -45.83 -0.24 6.82
N ILE A 62 -46.75 -0.35 5.86
CA ILE A 62 -46.46 -0.77 4.49
C ILE A 62 -46.32 0.47 3.62
N PHE A 63 -45.21 0.57 2.91
CA PHE A 63 -44.97 1.61 1.90
C PHE A 63 -45.30 1.03 0.52
N HIS A 64 -46.26 1.64 -0.15
CA HIS A 64 -46.65 1.29 -1.52
C HIS A 64 -45.83 2.12 -2.52
N MET A 65 -45.31 1.46 -3.56
CA MET A 65 -44.64 2.12 -4.68
C MET A 65 -45.21 1.58 -5.98
N ASP A 66 -45.92 2.41 -6.75
CA ASP A 66 -46.63 2.00 -7.97
C ASP A 66 -45.72 1.84 -9.19
N HIS A 67 -44.54 2.45 -9.15
CA HIS A 67 -43.64 2.59 -10.30
C HIS A 67 -42.18 2.26 -9.94
N ALA A 68 -41.97 1.24 -9.09
CA ALA A 68 -40.64 0.79 -8.73
C ALA A 68 -39.97 0.15 -9.97
N GLN A 69 -38.93 0.79 -10.48
CA GLN A 69 -38.16 0.26 -11.61
C GLN A 69 -37.29 -0.90 -11.12
N TYR A 70 -37.39 -2.03 -11.82
CA TYR A 70 -36.49 -3.14 -11.62
C TYR A 70 -35.12 -2.83 -12.20
N GLU A 71 -34.10 -3.05 -11.37
CA GLU A 71 -32.71 -3.01 -11.77
C GLU A 71 -32.08 -4.36 -11.43
N ASN A 72 -31.70 -5.10 -12.48
CA ASN A 72 -30.91 -6.32 -12.33
C ASN A 72 -29.53 -6.02 -11.70
N ALA A 73 -28.79 -7.07 -11.37
CA ALA A 73 -27.53 -6.97 -10.64
C ALA A 73 -26.48 -6.09 -11.35
N PHE A 74 -26.40 -6.14 -12.69
CA PHE A 74 -25.46 -5.35 -13.50
C PHE A 74 -25.90 -3.90 -13.67
N ASN A 75 -27.15 -3.68 -14.08
CA ASN A 75 -27.74 -2.34 -14.26
C ASN A 75 -27.59 -1.48 -12.99
N ALA A 76 -27.77 -2.10 -11.82
CA ALA A 76 -27.59 -1.43 -10.54
C ALA A 76 -26.18 -0.82 -10.35
N VAL A 77 -25.16 -1.49 -10.86
CA VAL A 77 -23.76 -1.03 -10.81
C VAL A 77 -23.52 0.02 -11.89
N GLU A 78 -23.93 -0.23 -13.13
CA GLU A 78 -23.75 0.68 -14.27
C GLU A 78 -24.41 2.05 -14.03
N ASP A 79 -25.67 2.05 -13.59
CA ASP A 79 -26.42 3.27 -13.34
C ASP A 79 -25.82 4.05 -12.16
N SER A 80 -25.28 3.35 -11.16
CA SER A 80 -24.56 3.98 -10.05
C SER A 80 -23.26 4.64 -10.51
N LEU A 81 -22.50 3.99 -11.40
CA LEU A 81 -21.25 4.52 -11.91
C LEU A 81 -21.49 5.72 -12.83
N ALA A 82 -22.51 5.65 -13.69
CA ALA A 82 -22.86 6.72 -14.63
C ALA A 82 -23.29 8.03 -13.93
N THR A 83 -23.90 7.92 -12.76
CA THR A 83 -24.45 9.08 -12.03
C THR A 83 -23.50 9.63 -10.96
N THR A 84 -22.56 8.82 -10.49
CA THR A 84 -21.66 9.18 -9.39
C THR A 84 -20.45 9.97 -9.86
N LYS A 85 -20.25 11.15 -9.29
CA LYS A 85 -19.00 11.94 -9.41
C LYS A 85 -18.11 11.87 -8.18
N ASN A 86 -18.55 11.18 -7.12
CA ASN A 86 -17.84 11.06 -5.86
C ASN A 86 -16.83 9.92 -5.93
N GLU A 87 -15.54 10.25 -5.79
CA GLU A 87 -14.43 9.29 -5.86
C GLU A 87 -14.54 8.14 -4.85
N ARG A 88 -15.03 8.39 -3.62
CA ARG A 88 -15.24 7.32 -2.63
C ARG A 88 -16.34 6.35 -3.06
N ALA A 89 -17.37 6.86 -3.72
CA ALA A 89 -18.44 6.02 -4.22
C ALA A 89 -17.98 5.22 -5.46
N ILE A 90 -17.16 5.80 -6.33
CA ILE A 90 -16.48 5.08 -7.43
C ILE A 90 -15.60 3.96 -6.87
N GLN A 91 -14.77 4.23 -5.85
CA GLN A 91 -13.94 3.21 -5.21
C GLN A 91 -14.78 2.05 -4.62
N ARG A 92 -15.96 2.32 -4.07
CA ARG A 92 -16.87 1.26 -3.61
C ARG A 92 -17.48 0.45 -4.75
N LEU A 93 -17.67 1.05 -5.92
CA LEU A 93 -18.18 0.37 -7.11
C LEU A 93 -17.10 -0.51 -7.76
N ASN A 94 -15.82 -0.15 -7.63
CA ASN A 94 -14.70 -0.93 -8.18
C ASN A 94 -14.69 -2.40 -7.71
N ARG A 95 -15.31 -2.75 -6.57
CA ARG A 95 -15.45 -4.14 -6.12
C ARG A 95 -16.31 -5.03 -7.03
N PHE A 96 -17.12 -4.42 -7.91
CA PHE A 96 -17.97 -5.11 -8.88
C PHE A 96 -17.33 -5.20 -10.26
N TYR A 97 -16.19 -4.56 -10.45
CA TYR A 97 -15.46 -4.56 -11.72
C TYR A 97 -14.18 -5.37 -11.58
N GLU A 98 -13.91 -6.17 -12.59
CA GLU A 98 -12.56 -6.69 -12.83
C GLU A 98 -11.83 -5.71 -13.74
N PHE A 99 -10.64 -5.27 -13.31
CA PHE A 99 -9.79 -4.40 -14.12
C PHE A 99 -8.81 -5.27 -14.89
N GLY A 100 -8.91 -5.23 -16.21
CA GLY A 100 -8.04 -5.96 -17.12
C GLY A 100 -7.09 -5.05 -17.91
N ILE A 101 -6.21 -5.69 -18.67
CA ILE A 101 -5.36 -5.02 -19.64
C ILE A 101 -6.23 -4.48 -20.79
N CYS A 102 -6.06 -3.21 -21.14
CA CYS A 102 -6.80 -2.61 -22.25
C CYS A 102 -6.50 -3.39 -23.56
N PRO A 103 -7.52 -3.86 -24.29
CA PRO A 103 -7.32 -4.67 -25.50
C PRO A 103 -6.74 -3.87 -26.67
N THR A 104 -6.83 -2.54 -26.64
CA THR A 104 -6.37 -1.66 -27.74
C THR A 104 -4.89 -1.31 -27.62
N CYS A 105 -4.43 -0.91 -26.43
CA CYS A 105 -3.03 -0.54 -26.20
C CYS A 105 -2.23 -1.64 -25.51
N HIS A 106 -2.87 -2.76 -25.15
CA HIS A 106 -2.27 -3.86 -24.40
C HIS A 106 -1.61 -3.39 -23.08
N GLY A 107 -2.19 -2.37 -22.45
CA GLY A 107 -1.68 -1.79 -21.20
C GLY A 107 -0.56 -0.76 -21.36
N SER A 108 0.00 -0.59 -22.56
CA SER A 108 1.10 0.35 -22.83
C SER A 108 0.73 1.83 -22.70
N ARG A 109 -0.57 2.16 -22.79
CA ARG A 109 -1.13 3.52 -22.78
C ARG A 109 -0.71 4.40 -23.96
N PHE A 110 0.01 3.84 -24.93
CA PHE A 110 0.31 4.51 -26.19
C PHE A 110 -0.81 4.30 -27.22
N ALA A 111 -0.98 5.28 -28.10
CA ALA A 111 -1.82 5.12 -29.27
C ALA A 111 -1.21 4.06 -30.21
N PRO A 112 -2.01 3.16 -30.84
CA PRO A 112 -1.49 2.08 -31.69
C PRO A 112 -0.51 2.52 -32.78
N LYS A 113 -0.70 3.72 -33.34
CA LYS A 113 0.20 4.32 -34.35
C LYS A 113 1.64 4.56 -33.88
N LEU A 114 1.88 4.65 -32.57
CA LEU A 114 3.22 4.84 -32.01
C LEU A 114 3.95 3.50 -31.86
N LEU A 115 3.22 2.39 -31.84
CA LEU A 115 3.79 1.05 -31.71
C LEU A 115 4.41 0.52 -33.01
N SER A 116 4.19 1.21 -34.14
CA SER A 116 4.81 0.89 -35.42
C SER A 116 6.20 1.51 -35.61
N GLN A 117 6.61 2.42 -34.71
CA GLN A 117 7.94 3.02 -34.72
C GLN A 117 8.88 2.14 -33.90
N HIS A 118 9.97 1.68 -34.52
CA HIS A 118 10.92 0.76 -33.90
C HIS A 118 12.31 1.37 -33.82
N LEU A 119 12.97 1.16 -32.68
CA LEU A 119 14.40 1.33 -32.48
C LEU A 119 14.95 -0.05 -32.15
N VAL A 120 15.93 -0.54 -32.93
CA VAL A 120 16.51 -1.88 -32.73
C VAL A 120 15.40 -2.95 -32.62
N ASP A 121 14.51 -2.96 -33.61
CA ASP A 121 13.35 -3.87 -33.72
C ASP A 121 12.36 -3.85 -32.55
N GLN A 122 12.39 -2.80 -31.70
CA GLN A 122 11.52 -2.67 -30.53
C GLN A 122 10.81 -1.33 -30.49
N ASN A 123 9.53 -1.34 -30.14
CA ASN A 123 8.74 -0.11 -30.01
C ASN A 123 8.87 0.53 -28.63
N ILE A 124 8.35 1.75 -28.48
CA ILE A 124 8.43 2.53 -27.24
C ILE A 124 7.85 1.79 -26.03
N ALA A 125 6.79 0.99 -26.20
CA ALA A 125 6.19 0.24 -25.10
C ALA A 125 7.13 -0.88 -24.61
N GLN A 126 7.68 -1.66 -25.54
CA GLN A 126 8.64 -2.72 -25.25
C GLN A 126 9.90 -2.18 -24.57
N VAL A 127 10.41 -1.04 -25.03
CA VAL A 127 11.56 -0.38 -24.40
C VAL A 127 11.20 0.16 -23.01
N SER A 128 9.99 0.70 -22.82
CA SER A 128 9.54 1.22 -21.51
C SER A 128 9.29 0.12 -20.47
N ASP A 129 8.97 -1.09 -20.93
CA ASP A 129 8.76 -2.27 -20.08
C ASP A 129 10.06 -3.01 -19.71
N LYS A 130 11.21 -2.61 -20.28
CA LYS A 130 12.52 -3.09 -19.83
C LYS A 130 12.77 -2.63 -18.40
N THR A 131 13.42 -3.47 -17.61
CA THR A 131 14.01 -3.00 -16.36
C THR A 131 15.07 -1.95 -16.64
N LEU A 132 15.38 -1.05 -15.70
CA LEU A 132 16.41 -0.04 -15.93
C LEU A 132 17.78 -0.68 -16.23
N THR A 133 18.09 -1.84 -15.65
CA THR A 133 19.28 -2.64 -16.03
C THR A 133 19.25 -3.05 -17.51
N GLN A 134 18.12 -3.59 -17.97
CA GLN A 134 17.96 -3.99 -19.37
C GLN A 134 17.98 -2.78 -20.31
N LEU A 135 17.39 -1.65 -19.89
CA LEU A 135 17.38 -0.41 -20.63
C LEU A 135 18.80 0.17 -20.76
N ALA A 136 19.59 0.16 -19.68
CA ALA A 136 20.98 0.58 -19.71
C ALA A 136 21.83 -0.27 -20.67
N ALA A 137 21.59 -1.58 -20.71
CA ALA A 137 22.24 -2.49 -21.67
C ALA A 137 21.78 -2.27 -23.12
N PHE A 138 20.55 -1.80 -23.32
CA PHE A 138 19.95 -1.54 -24.63
C PHE A 138 20.46 -0.24 -25.28
N ILE A 139 20.83 0.76 -24.47
CA ILE A 139 21.28 2.07 -24.94
C ILE A 139 22.45 1.99 -25.96
N PRO A 140 23.53 1.22 -25.72
CA PRO A 140 24.61 1.07 -26.69
C PRO A 140 24.17 0.45 -28.03
N GLU A 141 23.16 -0.44 -28.03
CA GLU A 141 22.65 -1.06 -29.26
C GLU A 141 22.00 -0.02 -30.18
N ILE A 142 21.28 0.95 -29.61
CA ILE A 142 20.68 2.06 -30.35
C ILE A 142 21.75 2.85 -31.10
N TYR A 143 22.87 3.15 -30.44
CA TYR A 143 23.96 3.93 -31.02
C TYR A 143 24.56 3.25 -32.26
N HIS A 144 24.74 1.93 -32.23
CA HIS A 144 25.29 1.16 -33.35
C HIS A 144 24.29 0.93 -34.48
N TRP A 145 22.99 0.86 -34.15
CA TRP A 145 21.92 0.67 -35.12
C TRP A 145 21.64 1.93 -35.95
N LEU A 146 21.90 3.11 -35.40
CA LEU A 146 21.62 4.38 -36.07
C LEU A 146 22.58 4.67 -37.24
N PRO A 147 22.06 5.28 -38.33
CA PRO A 147 22.89 5.83 -39.42
C PRO A 147 23.94 6.82 -38.91
N ALA A 148 25.11 6.84 -39.57
CA ALA A 148 26.26 7.65 -39.13
C ALA A 148 25.95 9.16 -39.02
N ASP A 149 25.06 9.68 -39.87
CA ASP A 149 24.59 11.07 -39.86
C ASP A 149 23.67 11.41 -38.67
N MET A 150 23.08 10.40 -38.02
CA MET A 150 22.22 10.56 -36.83
C MET A 150 22.96 10.29 -35.51
N GLN A 151 24.15 9.69 -35.56
CA GLN A 151 24.90 9.31 -34.35
C GLN A 151 25.29 10.52 -33.49
N SER A 152 25.61 11.67 -34.10
CA SER A 152 25.93 12.89 -33.35
C SER A 152 24.75 13.39 -32.52
N LEU A 153 23.55 13.41 -33.08
CA LEU A 153 22.34 13.83 -32.35
C LEU A 153 21.97 12.81 -31.27
N ALA A 154 22.08 11.52 -31.59
CA ALA A 154 21.75 10.46 -30.66
C ALA A 154 22.74 10.39 -29.49
N HIS A 155 24.01 10.76 -29.69
CA HIS A 155 25.01 10.78 -28.65
C HIS A 155 24.57 11.61 -27.44
N ASP A 156 24.13 12.86 -27.68
CA ASP A 156 23.72 13.78 -26.62
C ASP A 156 22.49 13.26 -25.87
N ILE A 157 21.49 12.77 -26.60
CA ILE A 157 20.24 12.24 -26.01
C ILE A 157 20.52 10.96 -25.20
N ILE A 158 21.38 10.08 -25.71
CA ILE A 158 21.79 8.84 -25.03
C ILE A 158 22.61 9.14 -23.78
N GLN A 159 23.53 10.11 -23.85
CA GLN A 159 24.30 10.56 -22.70
C GLN A 159 23.37 11.13 -21.63
N GLU A 160 22.43 12.00 -22.00
CA GLU A 160 21.44 12.54 -21.07
C GLU A 160 20.59 11.42 -20.43
N LEU A 161 20.08 10.48 -21.22
CA LEU A 161 19.33 9.34 -20.68
C LEU A 161 20.19 8.50 -19.71
N THR A 162 21.44 8.23 -20.05
CA THR A 162 22.36 7.46 -19.20
C THR A 162 22.63 8.17 -17.88
N GLN A 163 22.84 9.49 -17.93
CA GLN A 163 23.01 10.35 -16.75
C GLN A 163 21.73 10.40 -15.89
N LEU A 164 20.54 10.33 -16.50
CA LEU A 164 19.27 10.26 -15.78
C LEU A 164 19.08 8.91 -15.07
N LEU A 165 19.46 7.81 -15.72
CA LEU A 165 19.25 6.46 -15.19
C LEU A 165 20.24 6.10 -14.09
N LYS A 166 21.50 6.55 -14.20
CA LYS A 166 22.57 6.14 -13.29
C LYS A 166 22.24 6.38 -11.80
N PRO A 167 21.86 7.60 -11.34
CA PRO A 167 21.54 7.81 -9.93
C PRO A 167 20.35 6.98 -9.43
N ILE A 168 19.38 6.69 -10.31
CA ILE A 168 18.23 5.82 -9.97
C ILE A 168 18.73 4.38 -9.75
N MET A 169 19.63 3.90 -10.62
CA MET A 169 20.21 2.57 -10.52
C MET A 169 21.13 2.43 -9.31
N ASP A 170 21.96 3.44 -9.02
CA ASP A 170 22.89 3.45 -7.88
C ASP A 170 22.11 3.40 -6.54
N LEU A 171 20.92 4.01 -6.49
CA LEU A 171 19.98 3.90 -5.37
C LEU A 171 19.26 2.54 -5.28
N GLY A 172 19.68 1.55 -6.06
CA GLY A 172 19.18 0.18 -6.01
C GLY A 172 17.79 0.01 -6.62
N LEU A 173 17.38 0.90 -7.53
CA LEU A 173 16.08 0.85 -8.22
C LEU A 173 16.18 0.30 -9.65
N SER A 174 17.27 -0.40 -9.97
CA SER A 174 17.55 -0.91 -11.31
C SER A 174 16.55 -1.97 -11.82
N TYR A 175 15.80 -2.59 -10.92
CA TYR A 175 14.74 -3.56 -11.22
C TYR A 175 13.42 -2.92 -11.66
N LEU A 176 13.25 -1.60 -11.52
CA LEU A 176 12.05 -0.89 -11.96
C LEU A 176 11.99 -0.79 -13.48
N THR A 177 10.80 -0.59 -14.00
CA THR A 177 10.57 -0.25 -15.42
C THR A 177 10.07 1.19 -15.52
N LEU A 178 10.24 1.83 -16.67
CA LEU A 178 9.69 3.18 -16.90
C LEU A 178 8.16 3.18 -16.95
N SER A 179 7.56 2.05 -17.33
CA SER A 179 6.11 1.84 -17.37
C SER A 179 5.46 1.60 -16.00
N ARG A 180 6.25 1.34 -14.94
CA ARG A 180 5.70 1.05 -13.61
C ARG A 180 4.92 2.25 -13.08
N ALA A 181 3.68 2.00 -12.67
CA ALA A 181 2.81 3.05 -12.13
C ALA A 181 3.36 3.62 -10.82
N ALA A 182 3.42 4.96 -10.71
CA ALA A 182 3.93 5.63 -9.51
C ALA A 182 3.16 5.22 -8.23
N ALA A 183 1.87 4.93 -8.34
CA ALA A 183 1.03 4.50 -7.21
C ALA A 183 1.36 3.10 -6.68
N SER A 184 2.11 2.27 -7.43
CA SER A 184 2.55 0.95 -6.97
C SER A 184 3.97 0.95 -6.39
N LEU A 185 4.59 2.13 -6.28
CA LEU A 185 5.86 2.29 -5.61
C LEU A 185 5.64 2.36 -4.09
N SER A 186 6.50 1.68 -3.35
CA SER A 186 6.64 1.86 -1.91
C SER A 186 7.14 3.26 -1.57
N THR A 187 6.91 3.69 -0.33
CA THR A 187 7.38 4.99 0.18
C THR A 187 8.90 5.16 -0.02
N GLY A 188 9.69 4.12 0.28
CA GLY A 188 11.14 4.15 0.08
C GLY A 188 11.57 4.18 -1.38
N GLU A 189 10.88 3.48 -2.30
CA GLU A 189 11.13 3.62 -3.74
C GLU A 189 10.85 5.05 -4.22
N LEU A 190 9.71 5.64 -3.81
CA LEU A 190 9.34 7.00 -4.18
C LEU A 190 10.34 8.04 -3.65
N GLN A 191 10.75 7.92 -2.38
CA GLN A 191 11.73 8.81 -1.75
C GLN A 191 13.08 8.75 -2.50
N ARG A 192 13.54 7.56 -2.88
CA ARG A 192 14.78 7.41 -3.65
C ARG A 192 14.68 7.98 -5.07
N ILE A 193 13.53 7.86 -5.74
CA ILE A 193 13.30 8.54 -7.04
C ILE A 193 13.30 10.06 -6.88
N GLN A 194 12.76 10.59 -5.78
CA GLN A 194 12.82 12.02 -5.51
C GLN A 194 14.27 12.48 -5.28
N LEU A 195 15.05 11.71 -4.52
CA LEU A 195 16.46 12.01 -4.27
C LEU A 195 17.31 12.01 -5.55
N SER A 196 17.11 11.04 -6.45
CA SER A 196 17.82 11.01 -7.74
C SER A 196 17.47 12.22 -8.63
N ARG A 197 16.23 12.69 -8.58
CA ARG A 197 15.80 13.89 -9.31
C ARG A 197 16.48 15.15 -8.77
N THR A 198 16.68 15.24 -7.46
CA THR A 198 17.32 16.38 -6.80
C THR A 198 18.78 16.56 -7.22
N LEU A 199 19.53 15.46 -7.36
CA LEU A 199 20.92 15.51 -7.88
C LEU A 199 21.04 16.19 -9.24
N ARG A 200 20.01 16.04 -10.09
CA ARG A 200 19.99 16.61 -11.45
C ARG A 200 19.78 18.11 -11.45
N THR A 201 19.08 18.67 -10.46
CA THR A 201 18.77 20.10 -10.49
C THR A 201 19.99 20.99 -10.26
N GLU A 202 21.15 20.41 -9.91
CA GLU A 202 22.45 21.09 -9.72
C GLU A 202 22.33 22.39 -8.91
N THR A 203 21.41 22.40 -7.95
CA THR A 203 21.20 23.54 -7.06
C THR A 203 22.39 23.65 -6.13
N THR A 204 22.81 24.88 -5.83
CA THR A 204 23.88 25.15 -4.87
C THR A 204 23.33 25.97 -3.71
N GLY A 205 23.90 25.82 -2.51
CA GLY A 205 23.47 26.55 -1.31
C GLY A 205 22.11 26.11 -0.75
N VAL A 206 21.65 24.90 -1.06
CA VAL A 206 20.41 24.33 -0.51
C VAL A 206 20.72 23.51 0.75
N LEU A 207 19.84 23.62 1.75
CA LEU A 207 19.83 22.72 2.91
C LEU A 207 18.85 21.57 2.67
N TYR A 208 19.38 20.37 2.48
CA TYR A 208 18.59 19.15 2.37
C TYR A 208 18.37 18.52 3.74
N VAL A 209 17.12 18.31 4.12
CA VAL A 209 16.75 17.57 5.34
C VAL A 209 16.13 16.24 4.93
N LEU A 210 16.83 15.15 5.21
CA LEU A 210 16.44 13.80 4.83
C LEU A 210 16.01 13.01 6.06
N ASP A 211 14.80 12.46 6.01
CA ASP A 211 14.22 11.65 7.09
C ASP A 211 14.30 10.16 6.72
N GLU A 212 15.15 9.43 7.44
CA GLU A 212 15.47 8.01 7.31
C GLU A 212 15.56 7.49 5.85
N PRO A 213 16.47 8.04 5.02
CA PRO A 213 16.58 7.64 3.62
C PRO A 213 16.99 6.16 3.42
N SER A 214 17.51 5.49 4.45
CA SER A 214 17.82 4.07 4.42
C SER A 214 16.60 3.14 4.52
N ILE A 215 15.39 3.65 4.80
CA ILE A 215 14.18 2.82 4.94
C ILE A 215 13.93 1.97 3.69
N GLY A 216 13.72 0.66 3.92
CA GLY A 216 13.39 -0.30 2.87
C GLY A 216 14.52 -0.51 1.85
N LEU A 217 15.73 -0.07 2.18
CA LEU A 217 16.94 -0.31 1.40
C LEU A 217 17.63 -1.57 1.90
N HIS A 218 18.13 -2.39 0.99
CA HIS A 218 18.96 -3.54 1.34
C HIS A 218 20.37 -3.04 1.72
N ALA A 219 21.02 -3.68 2.69
CA ALA A 219 22.35 -3.26 3.17
C ALA A 219 23.39 -3.10 2.04
N ALA A 220 23.31 -3.97 1.02
CA ALA A 220 24.17 -3.91 -0.17
C ALA A 220 24.05 -2.62 -1.01
N ASN A 221 22.98 -1.84 -0.86
CA ASN A 221 22.72 -0.63 -1.64
C ASN A 221 22.97 0.66 -0.84
N VAL A 222 23.44 0.57 0.41
CA VAL A 222 23.72 1.75 1.25
C VAL A 222 24.84 2.59 0.65
N SER A 223 25.84 1.96 0.02
CA SER A 223 26.93 2.68 -0.67
C SER A 223 26.43 3.64 -1.75
N GLY A 224 25.47 3.23 -2.57
CA GLY A 224 24.90 4.10 -3.59
C GLY A 224 24.14 5.29 -3.00
N LEU A 225 23.48 5.12 -1.85
CA LEU A 225 22.87 6.24 -1.12
C LEU A 225 23.93 7.21 -0.59
N LEU A 226 25.05 6.70 -0.04
CA LEU A 226 26.18 7.53 0.40
C LEU A 226 26.76 8.33 -0.77
N GLU A 227 26.99 7.70 -1.93
CA GLU A 227 27.50 8.38 -3.13
C GLU A 227 26.60 9.53 -3.57
N VAL A 228 25.27 9.32 -3.53
CA VAL A 228 24.29 10.37 -3.84
C VAL A 228 24.35 11.52 -2.83
N MET A 229 24.45 11.22 -1.54
CA MET A 229 24.56 12.24 -0.50
C MET A 229 25.85 13.06 -0.63
N HIS A 230 26.99 12.39 -0.84
CA HIS A 230 28.26 13.08 -1.10
C HIS A 230 28.21 13.90 -2.40
N GLY A 231 27.52 13.42 -3.44
CA GLY A 231 27.28 14.17 -4.66
C GLY A 231 26.56 15.49 -4.41
N LEU A 232 25.51 15.49 -3.58
CA LEU A 232 24.80 16.72 -3.21
C LEU A 232 25.69 17.68 -2.40
N VAL A 233 26.49 17.17 -1.46
CA VAL A 233 27.46 17.99 -0.70
C VAL A 233 28.50 18.61 -1.63
N ASN A 234 29.06 17.83 -2.57
CA ASN A 234 30.07 18.27 -3.54
C ASN A 234 29.55 19.35 -4.50
N GLN A 235 28.23 19.43 -4.73
CA GLN A 235 27.58 20.52 -5.47
C GLN A 235 27.51 21.83 -4.65
N GLY A 236 28.00 21.86 -3.40
CA GLY A 236 27.96 23.03 -2.53
C GLY A 236 26.66 23.15 -1.73
N ASN A 237 26.04 22.02 -1.39
CA ASN A 237 24.86 21.96 -0.53
C ASN A 237 25.22 21.44 0.87
N SER A 238 24.29 21.61 1.81
CA SER A 238 24.39 21.04 3.16
C SER A 238 23.31 19.99 3.36
N LEU A 239 23.65 18.88 4.00
CA LEU A 239 22.72 17.80 4.29
C LEU A 239 22.58 17.62 5.80
N VAL A 240 21.34 17.51 6.26
CA VAL A 240 20.97 17.07 7.61
C VAL A 240 20.19 15.78 7.44
N VAL A 241 20.75 14.67 7.91
CA VAL A 241 20.18 13.34 7.73
C VAL A 241 19.80 12.78 9.10
N VAL A 242 18.54 12.39 9.24
CA VAL A 242 18.06 11.60 10.39
C VAL A 242 18.10 10.14 9.96
N ASP A 243 18.96 9.33 10.57
CA ASP A 243 19.03 7.89 10.29
C ASP A 243 19.56 7.14 11.51
N HIS A 244 19.37 5.83 11.52
CA HIS A 244 19.85 4.92 12.56
C HIS A 244 20.82 3.86 12.01
N ASN A 245 21.11 3.89 10.70
CA ASN A 245 22.07 3.02 10.05
C ASN A 245 23.51 3.46 10.37
N THR A 246 24.28 2.57 10.99
CA THR A 246 25.66 2.86 11.41
C THR A 246 26.56 3.25 10.24
N ALA A 247 26.40 2.66 9.04
CA ALA A 247 27.21 3.01 7.87
C ALA A 247 26.95 4.43 7.37
N ILE A 248 25.73 4.96 7.57
CA ILE A 248 25.42 6.36 7.26
C ILE A 248 26.03 7.29 8.31
N ILE A 249 25.92 6.91 9.58
CA ILE A 249 26.47 7.69 10.70
C ILE A 249 28.00 7.76 10.59
N GLU A 250 28.67 6.65 10.27
CA GLU A 250 30.12 6.56 10.06
C GLU A 250 30.62 7.42 8.90
N ALA A 251 29.81 7.60 7.86
CA ALA A 251 30.17 8.40 6.68
C ALA A 251 29.93 9.90 6.86
N ALA A 252 29.31 10.32 7.97
CA ALA A 252 28.98 11.72 8.20
C ALA A 252 30.23 12.54 8.63
N ASP A 253 30.30 13.79 8.18
CA ASP A 253 31.34 14.72 8.65
C ASP A 253 31.13 15.11 10.12
N GLN A 254 29.86 15.21 10.54
CA GLN A 254 29.45 15.55 11.88
C GLN A 254 28.18 14.79 12.25
N VAL A 255 28.13 14.32 13.49
CA VAL A 255 26.99 13.63 14.08
C VAL A 255 26.48 14.44 15.27
N ILE A 256 25.16 14.51 15.39
CA ILE A 256 24.44 15.16 16.49
C ILE A 256 23.57 14.10 17.14
N GLU A 257 23.90 13.70 18.36
CA GLU A 257 23.17 12.66 19.07
C GLU A 257 22.13 13.28 20.03
N ILE A 258 20.86 12.87 19.89
CA ILE A 258 19.74 13.40 20.68
C ILE A 258 19.15 12.30 21.56
N GLY A 259 18.94 12.61 22.84
CA GLY A 259 18.24 11.72 23.79
C GLY A 259 18.28 12.28 25.20
N PRO A 260 18.60 11.49 26.24
CA PRO A 260 18.92 10.05 26.25
C PRO A 260 17.70 9.12 26.09
N GLY A 261 16.49 9.63 26.25
CA GLY A 261 15.25 8.87 26.05
C GLY A 261 14.34 9.51 25.00
N ALA A 262 13.12 8.97 24.87
CA ALA A 262 12.07 9.57 24.06
C ALA A 262 11.15 10.50 24.91
N GLY A 263 10.42 11.39 24.25
CA GLY A 263 9.44 12.26 24.91
C GLY A 263 10.09 13.20 25.93
N VAL A 264 9.52 13.27 27.14
CA VAL A 264 10.02 14.15 28.23
C VAL A 264 11.43 13.80 28.72
N ALA A 265 11.90 12.57 28.44
CA ALA A 265 13.25 12.13 28.77
C ALA A 265 14.27 12.43 27.65
N GLY A 266 13.80 12.95 26.52
CA GLY A 266 14.61 13.27 25.34
C GLY A 266 14.81 14.76 25.11
N GLY A 267 15.11 15.11 23.86
CA GLY A 267 15.22 16.50 23.40
C GLY A 267 16.47 17.22 23.91
N ARG A 268 17.47 16.49 24.42
CA ARG A 268 18.77 17.03 24.80
C ARG A 268 19.84 16.52 23.85
N LEU A 269 20.84 17.36 23.62
CA LEU A 269 22.08 16.96 22.97
C LEU A 269 22.85 16.06 23.95
N ILE A 270 23.12 14.82 23.54
CA ILE A 270 23.98 13.90 24.30
C ILE A 270 25.43 14.21 23.95
N ASP A 271 25.73 14.18 22.65
CA ASP A 271 27.08 14.38 22.11
C ASP A 271 27.00 15.00 20.71
N GLN A 272 28.09 15.65 20.29
CA GLN A 272 28.26 16.26 18.98
C GLN A 272 29.73 16.25 18.57
N GLY A 273 30.03 15.63 17.43
CA GLY A 273 31.41 15.53 16.95
C GLY A 273 31.52 14.78 15.64
N SER A 274 32.75 14.42 15.27
CA SER A 274 32.97 13.44 14.20
C SER A 274 32.53 12.05 14.67
N PRO A 275 32.18 11.13 13.75
CA PRO A 275 31.84 9.75 14.12
C PRO A 275 32.92 9.07 14.97
N GLU A 276 34.20 9.34 14.67
CA GLU A 276 35.34 8.85 15.45
C GLU A 276 35.32 9.37 16.89
N ALA A 277 35.08 10.67 17.10
CA ALA A 277 35.01 11.26 18.44
C ALA A 277 33.84 10.66 19.24
N ILE A 278 32.66 10.54 18.62
CA ILE A 278 31.48 9.96 19.27
C ILE A 278 31.75 8.51 19.65
N SER A 279 32.40 7.72 18.79
CA SER A 279 32.70 6.31 19.06
C SER A 279 33.54 6.08 20.32
N HIS A 280 34.24 7.12 20.80
CA HIS A 280 35.06 7.10 22.01
C HIS A 280 34.38 7.74 23.23
N ASP A 281 33.24 8.43 23.09
CA ASP A 281 32.52 9.00 24.23
C ASP A 281 31.70 7.92 24.95
N THR A 282 31.97 7.75 26.25
CA THR A 282 31.23 6.85 27.14
C THR A 282 29.81 7.31 27.45
N HIS A 283 29.46 8.59 27.22
CA HIS A 283 28.11 9.10 27.41
C HIS A 283 27.21 8.90 26.19
N SER A 284 27.80 8.64 25.01
CA SER A 284 27.07 8.35 23.78
C SER A 284 26.33 7.02 23.88
N LEU A 285 25.05 7.01 23.48
CA LEU A 285 24.25 5.79 23.42
C LEU A 285 24.47 5.06 22.09
N ILE A 286 24.86 5.78 21.03
CA ILE A 286 25.15 5.19 19.72
C ILE A 286 26.58 4.62 19.62
N ALA A 287 27.53 5.11 20.41
CA ALA A 287 28.94 4.67 20.36
C ALA A 287 29.15 3.13 20.45
N PRO A 288 28.44 2.37 21.31
CA PRO A 288 28.56 0.92 21.32
C PRO A 288 28.14 0.27 19.99
N PHE A 289 27.20 0.86 19.26
CA PHE A 289 26.76 0.34 17.96
C PHE A 289 27.75 0.64 16.84
N LEU A 290 28.41 1.81 16.89
CA LEU A 290 29.50 2.16 15.96
C LEU A 290 30.74 1.30 16.17
N THR A 291 31.07 0.98 17.43
CA THR A 291 32.24 0.16 17.77
C THR A 291 31.98 -1.35 17.71
N GLY A 292 30.73 -1.77 17.49
CA GLY A 292 30.32 -3.18 17.54
C GLY A 292 30.33 -3.79 18.95
N ALA A 293 30.51 -2.98 20.00
CA ALA A 293 30.47 -3.41 21.40
C ALA A 293 29.05 -3.47 21.99
N ALA A 294 28.04 -3.03 21.25
CA ALA A 294 26.66 -3.00 21.69
C ALA A 294 26.16 -4.39 22.09
N PRO A 295 25.46 -4.52 23.23
CA PRO A 295 24.83 -5.78 23.62
C PRO A 295 23.61 -6.05 22.71
N LEU A 296 23.83 -6.80 21.63
CA LEU A 296 22.76 -7.21 20.74
C LEU A 296 21.99 -8.39 21.33
N ILE A 297 20.66 -8.29 21.32
CA ILE A 297 19.79 -9.40 21.73
C ILE A 297 19.74 -10.40 20.58
N VAL A 298 20.60 -11.41 20.64
CA VAL A 298 20.60 -12.53 19.69
C VAL A 298 19.73 -13.65 20.27
N ARG A 299 18.62 -13.96 19.60
CA ARG A 299 17.78 -15.11 19.97
C ARG A 299 18.41 -16.40 19.46
N PRO A 300 18.33 -17.52 20.22
CA PRO A 300 18.81 -18.80 19.75
C PRO A 300 18.05 -19.19 18.47
N GLN A 301 18.80 -19.68 17.48
CA GLN A 301 18.22 -20.21 16.25
C GLN A 301 17.56 -21.56 16.55
N ALA A 302 16.31 -21.74 16.12
CA ALA A 302 15.63 -23.02 16.22
C ALA A 302 16.36 -24.08 15.38
N GLY A 303 16.50 -25.29 15.93
CA GLY A 303 17.11 -26.41 15.21
C GLY A 303 16.24 -26.89 14.05
N GLU A 304 16.85 -27.43 12.99
CA GLU A 304 16.11 -27.93 11.82
C GLU A 304 15.08 -29.02 12.19
N GLN A 305 15.41 -29.87 13.17
CA GLN A 305 14.52 -30.91 13.71
C GLN A 305 13.31 -30.29 14.43
N GLU A 306 13.52 -29.23 15.20
CA GLU A 306 12.44 -28.52 15.91
C GLU A 306 11.48 -27.89 14.91
N ILE A 307 12.01 -27.25 13.86
CA ILE A 307 11.23 -26.67 12.76
C ILE A 307 10.40 -27.75 12.05
N LYS A 308 10.99 -28.91 11.74
CA LYS A 308 10.27 -30.03 11.09
C LYS A 308 9.14 -30.62 11.93
N GLN A 309 9.23 -30.51 13.25
CA GLN A 309 8.17 -30.98 14.17
C GLN A 309 7.04 -29.96 14.31
N THR A 310 7.25 -28.70 13.93
CA THR A 310 6.18 -27.70 13.93
C THR A 310 5.18 -27.95 12.81
N LYS A 311 3.93 -27.52 13.03
CA LYS A 311 2.94 -27.45 11.95
C LYS A 311 3.43 -26.45 10.91
N GLN A 312 3.13 -26.71 9.65
CA GLN A 312 3.49 -25.82 8.56
C GLN A 312 2.24 -25.15 7.98
N LEU A 313 2.37 -23.85 7.74
CA LEU A 313 1.52 -23.07 6.86
C LEU A 313 2.12 -23.17 5.46
N GLN A 314 1.31 -23.46 4.45
CA GLN A 314 1.79 -23.50 3.06
C GLN A 314 0.84 -22.81 2.11
N LEU A 315 1.39 -22.29 1.03
CA LEU A 315 0.64 -21.78 -0.10
C LEU A 315 1.48 -21.82 -1.38
N THR A 316 0.80 -21.83 -2.51
CA THR A 316 1.36 -21.62 -3.84
C THR A 316 0.90 -20.27 -4.36
N VAL A 317 1.83 -19.38 -4.72
CA VAL A 317 1.54 -18.16 -5.47
C VAL A 317 1.84 -18.43 -6.94
N THR A 318 0.82 -18.39 -7.79
CA THR A 318 0.97 -18.63 -9.24
C THR A 318 1.68 -17.46 -9.93
N ASP A 319 0.99 -16.64 -10.73
CA ASP A 319 1.59 -15.49 -11.41
C ASP A 319 1.08 -14.18 -10.81
N ARG A 320 1.97 -13.47 -10.11
CA ARG A 320 1.67 -12.15 -9.56
C ARG A 320 2.90 -11.26 -9.53
N PHE A 321 2.89 -10.23 -10.36
CA PHE A 321 4.03 -9.32 -10.57
C PHE A 321 5.29 -10.09 -10.94
N ASN A 322 6.27 -10.13 -10.03
CA ASN A 322 7.56 -10.80 -10.21
C ASN A 322 7.62 -12.20 -9.56
N LEU A 323 6.50 -12.68 -9.00
CA LEU A 323 6.38 -14.03 -8.45
C LEU A 323 5.76 -14.95 -9.51
N HIS A 324 6.42 -16.08 -9.74
CA HIS A 324 6.05 -17.09 -10.75
C HIS A 324 6.11 -18.48 -10.10
N ASP A 325 4.95 -19.10 -9.92
CA ASP A 325 4.74 -20.44 -9.36
C ASP A 325 5.57 -20.73 -8.10
N LEU A 326 5.52 -19.78 -7.16
CA LEU A 326 6.27 -19.81 -5.92
C LEU A 326 5.52 -20.61 -4.86
N HIS A 327 6.04 -21.79 -4.53
CA HIS A 327 5.61 -22.60 -3.39
C HIS A 327 6.35 -22.18 -2.11
N VAL A 328 5.61 -21.88 -1.04
CA VAL A 328 6.19 -21.40 0.22
C VAL A 328 5.63 -22.18 1.40
N HIS A 329 6.53 -22.51 2.34
CA HIS A 329 6.21 -23.11 3.62
C HIS A 329 6.72 -22.23 4.77
N PHE A 330 5.87 -21.98 5.76
CA PHE A 330 6.19 -21.25 6.97
C PHE A 330 5.96 -22.13 8.21
N PRO A 331 6.95 -22.31 9.09
CA PRO A 331 6.73 -23.01 10.35
C PRO A 331 5.86 -22.17 11.29
N VAL A 332 4.83 -22.79 11.86
CA VAL A 332 3.93 -22.16 12.84
C VAL A 332 4.61 -22.17 14.22
N ASN A 333 4.35 -21.15 15.03
CA ASN A 333 5.01 -20.90 16.33
C ASN A 333 6.51 -20.61 16.24
N CYS A 334 6.96 -20.09 15.10
CA CYS A 334 8.32 -19.62 14.89
C CYS A 334 8.35 -18.14 14.52
N PHE A 335 9.45 -17.47 14.81
CA PHE A 335 9.73 -16.12 14.30
C PHE A 335 10.33 -16.26 12.90
N SER A 336 9.47 -16.17 11.87
CA SER A 336 9.90 -16.26 10.48
C SER A 336 10.19 -14.87 9.90
N VAL A 337 11.33 -14.76 9.20
CA VAL A 337 11.74 -13.52 8.52
C VAL A 337 11.76 -13.79 7.02
N VAL A 338 11.08 -12.93 6.24
CA VAL A 338 11.19 -12.92 4.77
C VAL A 338 12.14 -11.80 4.37
N SER A 339 13.33 -12.17 3.91
CA SER A 339 14.38 -11.24 3.49
C SER A 339 14.62 -11.30 1.98
N GLY A 340 15.44 -10.38 1.46
CA GLY A 340 15.79 -10.28 0.05
C GLY A 340 15.80 -8.83 -0.45
N PHE A 341 16.35 -8.61 -1.65
CA PHE A 341 16.48 -7.29 -2.26
C PHE A 341 15.13 -6.58 -2.47
N SER A 342 15.18 -5.25 -2.59
CA SER A 342 14.01 -4.46 -3.01
C SER A 342 13.52 -4.95 -4.38
N GLY A 343 12.21 -5.08 -4.56
CA GLY A 343 11.64 -5.66 -5.80
C GLY A 343 11.58 -7.19 -5.86
N ALA A 344 12.13 -7.94 -4.90
CA ALA A 344 12.09 -9.41 -4.90
C ALA A 344 10.68 -10.01 -4.69
N GLY A 345 9.62 -9.21 -4.52
CA GLY A 345 8.25 -9.69 -4.34
C GLY A 345 7.87 -10.03 -2.89
N LYS A 346 8.64 -9.61 -1.89
CA LYS A 346 8.36 -9.85 -0.47
C LYS A 346 6.97 -9.32 -0.06
N SER A 347 6.66 -8.08 -0.42
CA SER A 347 5.37 -7.46 -0.12
C SER A 347 4.24 -8.15 -0.86
N THR A 348 4.46 -8.55 -2.12
CA THR A 348 3.50 -9.34 -2.90
C THR A 348 3.18 -10.67 -2.20
N LEU A 349 4.22 -11.38 -1.75
CA LEU A 349 4.05 -12.66 -1.05
C LEU A 349 3.27 -12.49 0.25
N ILE A 350 3.58 -11.47 1.06
CA ILE A 350 2.97 -11.31 2.38
C ILE A 350 1.61 -10.61 2.31
N PHE A 351 1.55 -9.41 1.72
CA PHE A 351 0.38 -8.53 1.81
C PHE A 351 -0.62 -8.74 0.66
N ASP A 352 -0.18 -9.18 -0.52
CA ASP A 352 -1.11 -9.44 -1.64
C ASP A 352 -1.57 -10.90 -1.69
N ALA A 353 -0.73 -11.85 -1.25
CA ALA A 353 -1.04 -13.27 -1.28
C ALA A 353 -1.39 -13.83 0.10
N LEU A 354 -0.42 -13.93 1.02
CA LEU A 354 -0.56 -14.70 2.25
C LEU A 354 -1.64 -14.14 3.20
N VAL A 355 -1.58 -12.85 3.52
CA VAL A 355 -2.51 -12.21 4.46
C VAL A 355 -3.96 -12.26 3.94
N PRO A 356 -4.26 -11.88 2.67
CA PRO A 356 -5.60 -12.01 2.10
C PRO A 356 -6.09 -13.46 2.04
N ALA A 357 -5.23 -14.42 1.70
CA ALA A 357 -5.59 -15.83 1.66
C ALA A 357 -5.95 -16.40 3.05
N LEU A 358 -5.20 -16.01 4.08
CA LEU A 358 -5.48 -16.38 5.48
C LEU A 358 -6.71 -15.67 6.04
N SER A 359 -6.97 -14.43 5.59
CA SER A 359 -8.13 -13.63 6.01
C SER A 359 -9.41 -13.94 5.23
N ALA A 360 -9.33 -14.81 4.20
CA ALA A 360 -10.44 -15.09 3.32
C ALA A 360 -11.67 -15.62 4.08
N THR A 361 -12.84 -15.09 3.71
CA THR A 361 -14.16 -15.45 4.22
C THR A 361 -15.12 -15.74 3.06
N ALA A 362 -16.34 -16.20 3.35
CA ALA A 362 -17.35 -16.42 2.32
C ALA A 362 -17.69 -15.15 1.52
N ASP A 363 -17.65 -13.97 2.16
CA ASP A 363 -17.93 -12.67 1.54
C ASP A 363 -16.70 -12.04 0.88
N GLN A 364 -15.48 -12.51 1.22
CA GLN A 364 -14.21 -12.01 0.70
C GLN A 364 -13.31 -13.21 0.40
N PRO A 365 -13.42 -13.79 -0.81
CA PRO A 365 -12.65 -14.98 -1.17
C PRO A 365 -11.14 -14.69 -1.23
N ALA A 366 -10.34 -15.75 -1.13
CA ALA A 366 -8.91 -15.66 -1.30
C ALA A 366 -8.55 -15.16 -2.71
N PRO A 367 -7.39 -14.51 -2.91
CA PRO A 367 -6.96 -14.07 -4.23
C PRO A 367 -6.85 -15.25 -5.20
N ALA A 368 -7.35 -15.09 -6.42
CA ALA A 368 -7.39 -16.16 -7.43
C ALA A 368 -6.00 -16.69 -7.83
N PHE A 369 -4.94 -15.91 -7.62
CA PHE A 369 -3.55 -16.29 -7.88
C PHE A 369 -2.89 -17.09 -6.75
N VAL A 370 -3.62 -17.37 -5.65
CA VAL A 370 -3.16 -18.23 -4.55
C VAL A 370 -3.84 -19.59 -4.62
N ARG A 371 -3.04 -20.66 -4.50
CA ARG A 371 -3.48 -22.06 -4.50
C ARG A 371 -2.90 -22.82 -3.31
N ASP A 372 -3.43 -24.01 -3.07
CA ASP A 372 -2.90 -25.01 -2.12
C ASP A 372 -2.69 -24.48 -0.69
N LEU A 373 -3.54 -23.55 -0.25
CA LEU A 373 -3.45 -22.96 1.08
C LEU A 373 -3.73 -24.02 2.17
N ASP A 374 -2.71 -24.39 2.94
CA ASP A 374 -2.86 -25.03 4.24
C ASP A 374 -2.55 -24.01 5.33
N ARG A 375 -3.54 -23.72 6.17
CA ARG A 375 -3.40 -22.72 7.24
C ARG A 375 -2.49 -23.19 8.40
N GLY A 376 -2.05 -24.45 8.43
CA GLY A 376 -1.25 -24.98 9.53
C GLY A 376 -1.95 -24.93 10.90
N GLY A 377 -3.28 -24.85 10.91
CA GLY A 377 -4.11 -24.68 12.11
C GLY A 377 -4.32 -23.23 12.57
N LEU A 378 -3.83 -22.23 11.83
CA LEU A 378 -4.07 -20.82 12.12
C LEU A 378 -5.55 -20.45 11.89
N ARG A 379 -6.14 -19.77 12.87
CA ARG A 379 -7.55 -19.33 12.84
C ARG A 379 -7.71 -17.84 12.60
N HIS A 380 -6.77 -17.06 13.11
CA HIS A 380 -6.77 -15.61 13.03
C HIS A 380 -5.42 -15.14 12.52
N VAL A 381 -5.46 -14.13 11.66
CA VAL A 381 -4.28 -13.43 11.16
C VAL A 381 -4.43 -11.96 11.51
N VAL A 382 -3.35 -11.36 11.98
CA VAL A 382 -3.26 -9.94 12.26
C VAL A 382 -2.12 -9.41 11.41
N ALA A 383 -2.44 -8.52 10.47
CA ALA A 383 -1.46 -7.83 9.67
C ALA A 383 -1.26 -6.43 10.23
N ILE A 384 -0.01 -6.08 10.51
CA ILE A 384 0.40 -4.73 10.90
C ILE A 384 1.21 -4.20 9.73
N ASP A 385 0.70 -3.17 9.06
CA ASP A 385 1.34 -2.55 7.92
C ASP A 385 1.89 -1.16 8.28
N ALA A 386 2.50 -0.49 7.30
CA ALA A 386 3.00 0.87 7.44
C ALA A 386 1.93 1.93 7.06
N THR A 387 0.66 1.56 6.94
CA THR A 387 -0.39 2.52 6.62
C THR A 387 -0.51 3.50 7.79
N PRO A 388 -0.40 4.82 7.57
CA PRO A 388 -0.45 5.79 8.66
C PRO A 388 -1.73 5.65 9.49
N VAL A 389 -1.58 5.77 10.82
CA VAL A 389 -2.69 5.73 11.78
C VAL A 389 -3.58 6.96 11.59
N GLY A 390 -4.54 6.85 10.67
CA GLY A 390 -5.55 7.87 10.37
C GLY A 390 -4.99 9.17 9.77
N LYS A 391 -5.36 9.48 8.52
CA LYS A 391 -4.98 10.74 7.85
C LYS A 391 -5.69 11.99 8.39
N ASN A 392 -6.48 11.89 9.47
CA ASN A 392 -7.32 12.96 9.97
C ASN A 392 -6.83 13.40 11.36
N VAL A 393 -6.85 14.71 11.62
CA VAL A 393 -6.51 15.33 12.92
C VAL A 393 -7.27 14.76 14.12
N ARG A 394 -8.39 14.07 13.88
CA ARG A 394 -9.19 13.39 14.90
C ARG A 394 -8.72 11.99 15.27
N SER A 395 -7.78 11.42 14.50
CA SER A 395 -7.20 10.11 14.77
C SER A 395 -5.95 10.29 15.63
N THR A 396 -6.05 9.84 16.87
CA THR A 396 -4.98 9.81 17.87
C THR A 396 -4.68 8.37 18.27
N VAL A 397 -3.54 8.14 18.94
CA VAL A 397 -3.24 6.84 19.57
C VAL A 397 -4.38 6.38 20.47
N ALA A 398 -5.01 7.32 21.19
CA ALA A 398 -6.11 7.00 22.10
C ALA A 398 -7.39 6.55 21.39
N THR A 399 -7.68 7.09 20.20
CA THR A 399 -8.81 6.61 19.37
C THR A 399 -8.49 5.31 18.63
N TYR A 400 -7.22 5.06 18.31
CA TYR A 400 -6.83 3.86 17.57
C TYR A 400 -6.78 2.61 18.46
N THR A 401 -6.43 2.80 19.73
CA THR A 401 -6.34 1.73 20.74
C THR A 401 -7.64 1.54 21.54
N ASP A 402 -8.70 2.26 21.19
CA ASP A 402 -9.99 2.31 21.90
C ASP A 402 -9.92 2.75 23.38
N ILE A 403 -8.74 3.11 23.89
CA ILE A 403 -8.58 3.56 25.29
C ILE A 403 -9.37 4.84 25.57
N LEU A 404 -9.58 5.69 24.56
CA LEU A 404 -10.40 6.88 24.71
C LEU A 404 -11.84 6.53 25.10
N ASP A 405 -12.40 5.45 24.57
CA ASP A 405 -13.78 5.05 24.90
C ASP A 405 -13.88 4.59 26.35
N HIS A 406 -12.89 3.83 26.84
CA HIS A 406 -12.79 3.48 28.26
C HIS A 406 -12.67 4.71 29.15
N LEU A 407 -11.81 5.67 28.76
CA LEU A 407 -11.66 6.93 29.49
C LEU A 407 -12.97 7.71 29.50
N ARG A 408 -13.68 7.82 28.38
CA ARG A 408 -14.98 8.51 28.30
C ARG A 408 -16.03 7.91 29.23
N HIS A 409 -16.09 6.59 29.32
CA HIS A 409 -16.98 5.91 30.25
C HIS A 409 -16.57 6.17 31.71
N LEU A 410 -15.27 6.14 32.01
CA LEU A 410 -14.76 6.45 33.33
C LEU A 410 -15.10 7.88 33.75
N PHE A 411 -14.87 8.88 32.89
CA PHE A 411 -15.19 10.28 33.18
C PHE A 411 -16.68 10.52 33.36
N ALA A 412 -17.54 9.87 32.56
CA ALA A 412 -18.99 9.93 32.73
C ALA A 412 -19.48 9.28 34.03
N SER A 413 -18.70 8.37 34.61
CA SER A 413 -19.06 7.70 35.87
C SER A 413 -18.79 8.54 37.12
N LEU A 414 -17.99 9.61 37.00
CA LEU A 414 -17.59 10.49 38.10
C LEU A 414 -18.78 11.25 38.71
N PRO A 415 -18.77 11.55 40.03
CA PRO A 415 -19.86 12.24 40.70
C PRO A 415 -20.26 13.58 40.04
N ASP A 416 -19.27 14.40 39.68
CA ASP A 416 -19.50 15.70 39.04
C ASP A 416 -20.17 15.58 37.67
N ALA A 417 -19.80 14.54 36.91
CA ALA A 417 -20.40 14.26 35.61
C ALA A 417 -21.86 13.81 35.79
N LYS A 418 -22.13 12.94 36.77
CA LYS A 418 -23.50 12.50 37.10
C LYS A 418 -24.38 13.65 37.57
N ALA A 419 -23.85 14.55 38.41
CA ALA A 419 -24.56 15.74 38.89
C ALA A 419 -24.94 16.69 37.74
N LYS A 420 -24.12 16.75 36.68
CA LYS A 420 -24.38 17.56 35.48
C LYS A 420 -25.09 16.79 34.36
N HIS A 421 -25.49 15.54 34.59
CA HIS A 421 -26.06 14.64 33.59
C HIS A 421 -25.18 14.44 32.34
N TYR A 422 -23.86 14.51 32.51
CA TYR A 422 -22.92 14.26 31.43
C TYR A 422 -22.78 12.75 31.16
N THR A 423 -22.85 12.41 29.89
CA THR A 423 -22.66 11.06 29.36
C THR A 423 -21.28 10.91 28.70
N SER A 424 -20.89 9.70 28.30
CA SER A 424 -19.64 9.46 27.56
C SER A 424 -19.52 10.27 26.27
N SER A 425 -20.64 10.74 25.70
CA SER A 425 -20.66 11.66 24.55
C SER A 425 -20.09 13.05 24.88
N HIS A 426 -20.26 13.54 26.11
CA HIS A 426 -19.75 14.85 26.53
C HIS A 426 -18.23 14.88 26.67
N PHE A 427 -17.60 13.70 26.76
CA PHE A 427 -16.14 13.53 26.82
C PHE A 427 -15.54 13.13 25.46
N SER A 428 -16.31 13.29 24.36
CA SER A 428 -15.83 13.01 23.02
C SER A 428 -15.73 14.29 22.20
N TYR A 429 -14.54 14.56 21.66
CA TYR A 429 -14.33 15.63 20.69
C TYR A 429 -14.93 15.33 19.31
N ASN A 430 -15.40 14.10 19.06
CA ASN A 430 -16.00 13.73 17.78
C ASN A 430 -17.51 14.03 17.68
N VAL A 431 -18.15 14.41 18.80
CA VAL A 431 -19.59 14.70 18.85
C VAL A 431 -19.84 16.11 19.36
N LYS A 432 -20.91 16.73 18.88
CA LYS A 432 -21.24 18.13 19.23
C LYS A 432 -21.35 18.40 20.73
N ALA A 433 -21.73 17.38 21.52
CA ALA A 433 -21.89 17.51 22.96
C ALA A 433 -20.56 17.73 23.72
N GLY A 434 -19.44 17.21 23.20
CA GLY A 434 -18.11 17.34 23.84
C GLY A 434 -17.09 18.11 22.99
N ALA A 435 -17.39 18.37 21.72
CA ALA A 435 -16.53 19.13 20.84
C ALA A 435 -16.50 20.62 21.20
N CYS A 436 -15.32 21.23 21.12
CA CYS A 436 -15.19 22.69 21.21
C CYS A 436 -16.01 23.34 20.08
N PRO A 437 -16.87 24.33 20.36
CA PRO A 437 -17.70 24.96 19.35
C PRO A 437 -16.90 25.75 18.30
N THR A 438 -15.66 26.17 18.63
CA THR A 438 -14.80 26.96 17.75
C THR A 438 -14.07 26.08 16.72
N CYS A 439 -13.36 25.04 17.17
CA CYS A 439 -12.63 24.15 16.26
C CYS A 439 -13.44 22.94 15.80
N GLY A 440 -14.60 22.67 16.42
CA GLY A 440 -15.41 21.49 16.12
C GLY A 440 -14.74 20.17 16.53
N GLY A 441 -13.80 20.21 17.48
CA GLY A 441 -13.10 19.02 17.98
C GLY A 441 -11.90 18.56 17.14
N THR A 442 -11.25 19.50 16.45
CA THR A 442 -9.96 19.30 15.75
C THR A 442 -8.86 20.16 16.34
#